data_AF-A0A956Z1P6-F1
#
_entry.id   AF-A0A956Z1P6-F1
#
_cell.length_a   1.000
_cell.length_b   1.000
_cell.length_c   1.000
_cell.angle_alpha   90.00
_cell.angle_beta   90.00
_cell.angle_gamma   90.00
#
_symmetry.space_group_name_H-M   'P 1'
#
loop_
_entity.id
_entity.type
_entity.pdbx_description
1 polymer ?
#
loop_
_entity_poly.entity_id
_entity_poly.type
_entity_poly.pdbx_seq_one_letter_code
_entity_poly.pdbx_strand_id
1 'polypeptide(L)'
;MKINSRKVLSYAFTYVVWIIVTIVTILPVYWMFVISARSRVELFNAPNLIISSFYTQNYTNVIYDRTFQGYMLNSVMVSTGNAVLVTVLALLATYALSRYDLVGKDNIFFTTLTQRMAPPAAFLLPLFLLYTQVFAFGEGRARWDLYDTQIGLILLYCVFNLPFAIWLLKGIIDGIPVELDEAAYVDGATTSMVIRRIILPLAAPGLAVTLILSWVFAWNEYLLAATLTNFEARTITTGLAEF
;
A
#
# COMPACT_ATOMS: atom_id res chain seq x y z
N MET A 1 24.15 -16.20 -39.99
CA MET A 1 24.29 -15.74 -38.58
C MET A 1 24.85 -16.90 -37.76
N LYS A 2 26.16 -16.94 -37.48
CA LYS A 2 26.79 -18.05 -36.73
C LYS A 2 26.47 -17.89 -35.25
N ILE A 3 25.67 -18.80 -34.70
CA ILE A 3 25.34 -18.83 -33.28
C ILE A 3 26.63 -19.16 -32.50
N ASN A 4 27.08 -18.23 -31.66
CA ASN A 4 28.27 -18.42 -30.84
C ASN A 4 27.92 -19.33 -29.65
N SER A 5 28.44 -20.56 -29.63
CA SER A 5 28.13 -21.57 -28.62
C SER A 5 28.38 -21.11 -27.18
N ARG A 6 29.31 -20.17 -26.94
CA ARG A 6 29.52 -19.56 -25.61
C ARG A 6 28.35 -18.67 -25.18
N LYS A 7 27.72 -17.95 -26.12
CA LYS A 7 26.52 -17.14 -25.85
C LYS A 7 25.31 -18.02 -25.56
N VAL A 8 25.15 -19.13 -26.30
CA VAL A 8 24.06 -20.09 -26.05
C VAL A 8 24.18 -20.71 -24.66
N LEU A 9 25.38 -21.14 -24.26
CA LEU A 9 25.61 -21.71 -22.93
C LEU A 9 25.34 -20.69 -21.81
N SER A 10 25.74 -19.43 -22.02
CA SER A 10 25.44 -18.35 -21.07
C SER A 10 23.94 -18.07 -20.95
N TYR A 11 23.21 -18.02 -22.07
CA TYR A 11 21.75 -17.83 -22.01
C TYR A 11 21.07 -19.02 -21.34
N ALA A 12 21.47 -20.26 -21.67
CA ALA A 12 20.94 -21.45 -21.04
C ALA A 12 21.15 -21.44 -19.52
N PHE A 13 22.35 -21.08 -19.06
CA PHE A 13 22.64 -20.91 -17.63
C PHE A 13 21.74 -19.85 -17.00
N THR A 14 21.63 -18.66 -17.61
CA THR A 14 20.76 -17.59 -17.11
C THR A 14 19.30 -18.04 -17.03
N TYR A 15 18.77 -18.74 -18.03
CA TYR A 15 17.41 -19.27 -18.01
C TYR A 15 17.22 -20.31 -16.90
N VAL A 16 18.17 -21.23 -16.72
CA VAL A 16 18.11 -22.22 -15.63
C VAL A 16 18.08 -21.54 -14.26
N VAL A 17 18.93 -20.52 -14.05
CA VAL A 17 18.94 -19.73 -12.80
C VAL A 17 17.59 -19.05 -12.59
N TRP A 18 17.04 -18.37 -13.61
CA TRP A 18 15.73 -17.73 -13.49
C TRP A 18 14.60 -18.73 -13.21
N ILE A 19 14.60 -19.90 -13.85
CA ILE A 19 13.60 -20.96 -13.58
C ILE A 19 13.69 -21.42 -12.12
N ILE A 20 14.89 -21.67 -11.60
CA ILE A 20 15.08 -22.08 -10.21
C ILE A 20 14.57 -20.99 -9.26
N VAL A 21 14.93 -19.73 -9.50
CA VAL A 21 14.47 -18.58 -8.70
C VAL A 21 12.94 -18.48 -8.73
N THR A 22 12.32 -18.63 -9.89
CA THR A 22 10.86 -18.63 -10.03
C THR A 22 10.22 -19.78 -9.24
N ILE A 23 10.76 -21.00 -9.34
CA ILE A 23 10.23 -22.17 -8.61
C ILE A 23 10.31 -21.92 -7.11
N VAL A 24 11.46 -21.49 -6.59
CA VAL A 24 11.66 -21.20 -5.16
C VAL A 24 10.71 -20.11 -4.67
N THR A 25 10.45 -19.09 -5.49
CA THR A 25 9.58 -17.95 -5.14
C THR A 25 8.10 -18.36 -5.14
N ILE A 26 7.66 -19.18 -6.10
CA ILE A 26 6.26 -19.62 -6.23
C ILE A 26 5.93 -20.75 -5.26
N LEU A 27 6.91 -21.55 -4.83
CA LEU A 27 6.68 -22.73 -4.00
C LEU A 27 5.87 -22.44 -2.71
N PRO A 28 6.14 -21.38 -1.91
CA PRO A 28 5.31 -21.05 -0.75
C PRO A 28 3.87 -20.66 -1.12
N VAL A 29 3.69 -19.96 -2.23
CA VAL A 29 2.35 -19.56 -2.73
C VAL A 29 1.57 -20.79 -3.18
N TYR A 30 2.24 -21.70 -3.90
CA TYR A 30 1.67 -23.00 -4.26
C TYR A 30 1.32 -23.82 -3.02
N TRP A 31 2.18 -23.81 -2.00
CA TRP A 31 1.91 -24.49 -0.74
C TRP A 31 0.66 -23.96 -0.05
N MET A 32 0.47 -22.62 -0.01
CA MET A 32 -0.75 -22.02 0.51
C MET A 32 -2.00 -22.47 -0.27
N PHE A 33 -1.89 -22.57 -1.59
CA PHE A 33 -2.98 -23.07 -2.44
C PHE A 33 -3.31 -24.56 -2.19
N VAL A 34 -2.28 -25.38 -1.98
CA VAL A 34 -2.46 -26.80 -1.61
C VAL A 34 -3.14 -26.92 -0.25
N ILE A 35 -2.76 -26.08 0.72
CA ILE A 35 -3.39 -26.04 2.06
C ILE A 35 -4.85 -25.59 1.96
N SER A 36 -5.16 -24.58 1.15
CA SER A 36 -6.53 -24.07 1.01
C SER A 36 -7.49 -25.08 0.39
N ALA A 37 -6.97 -26.07 -0.34
CA ALA A 37 -7.77 -27.16 -0.90
C ALA A 37 -8.04 -28.32 0.10
N ARG A 38 -7.44 -28.32 1.29
CA ARG A 38 -7.54 -29.43 2.26
C ARG A 38 -8.62 -29.22 3.31
N SER A 39 -9.22 -30.32 3.76
CA SER A 39 -10.04 -30.31 4.97
C SER A 39 -9.19 -30.11 6.23
N ARG A 40 -9.81 -29.66 7.33
CA ARG A 40 -9.12 -29.47 8.62
C ARG A 40 -8.44 -30.74 9.14
N VAL A 41 -9.00 -31.92 8.85
CA VAL A 41 -8.44 -33.22 9.27
C VAL A 41 -7.19 -33.56 8.45
N GLU A 42 -7.20 -33.29 7.15
CA GLU A 42 -6.06 -33.54 6.25
C GLU A 42 -4.85 -32.65 6.56
N LEU A 43 -5.03 -31.52 7.26
CA LEU A 43 -3.93 -30.66 7.70
C LEU A 43 -3.03 -31.32 8.76
N PHE A 44 -3.54 -32.31 9.50
CA PHE A 44 -2.76 -33.06 10.50
C PHE A 44 -1.99 -34.25 9.90
N ASN A 45 -2.24 -34.58 8.63
CA ASN A 45 -1.50 -35.63 7.92
C ASN A 45 -0.11 -35.13 7.50
N ALA A 46 0.75 -36.07 7.09
CA ALA A 46 2.06 -35.73 6.55
C ALA A 46 1.94 -34.73 5.39
N PRO A 47 2.80 -33.70 5.34
CA PRO A 47 2.77 -32.70 4.28
C PRO A 47 2.99 -33.37 2.91
N ASN A 48 2.11 -33.06 1.97
CA ASN A 48 2.16 -33.54 0.59
C ASN A 48 1.98 -32.35 -0.34
N LEU A 49 2.75 -32.24 -1.42
CA LEU A 49 2.59 -31.16 -2.39
C LEU A 49 1.43 -31.41 -3.35
N ILE A 50 0.95 -32.65 -3.46
CA ILE A 50 -0.08 -33.05 -4.40
C ILE A 50 -1.46 -32.82 -3.78
N ILE A 51 -2.38 -32.26 -4.58
CA ILE A 51 -3.79 -32.10 -4.22
C ILE A 51 -4.51 -33.40 -4.58
N SER A 52 -4.86 -34.19 -3.56
CA SER A 52 -5.61 -35.45 -3.71
C SER A 52 -7.13 -35.23 -3.80
N SER A 53 -7.62 -34.19 -3.14
CA SER A 53 -9.03 -33.88 -2.91
C SER A 53 -9.15 -32.35 -2.83
N PHE A 54 -10.24 -31.80 -3.37
CA PHE A 54 -10.50 -30.37 -3.31
C PHE A 54 -11.70 -30.10 -2.38
N TYR A 55 -11.41 -29.55 -1.21
CA TYR A 55 -12.40 -29.25 -0.18
C TYR A 55 -13.04 -27.88 -0.44
N THR A 56 -14.05 -27.87 -1.30
CA THR A 56 -14.73 -26.65 -1.79
C THR A 56 -15.32 -25.80 -0.67
N GLN A 57 -15.64 -26.39 0.49
CA GLN A 57 -16.21 -25.68 1.64
C GLN A 57 -15.30 -24.58 2.18
N ASN A 58 -13.97 -24.70 2.05
CA ASN A 58 -13.05 -23.63 2.44
C ASN A 58 -13.28 -22.34 1.63
N TYR A 59 -13.76 -22.47 0.39
CA TYR A 59 -14.05 -21.33 -0.48
C TYR A 59 -15.49 -20.87 -0.31
N THR A 60 -16.47 -21.79 -0.32
CA THR A 60 -17.89 -21.39 -0.22
C THR A 60 -18.20 -20.74 1.12
N ASN A 61 -17.63 -21.24 2.22
CA ASN A 61 -17.87 -20.64 3.54
C ASN A 61 -17.38 -19.20 3.57
N VAL A 62 -16.18 -18.93 3.05
CA VAL A 62 -15.58 -17.59 3.02
C VAL A 62 -16.33 -16.66 2.07
N ILE A 63 -16.70 -17.15 0.88
CA ILE A 63 -17.39 -16.35 -0.14
C ILE A 63 -18.80 -15.96 0.30
N TYR A 64 -19.53 -16.84 1.01
CA TYR A 64 -20.91 -16.57 1.43
C TYR A 64 -21.03 -16.01 2.86
N ASP A 65 -19.94 -15.93 3.61
CA ASP A 65 -19.92 -15.30 4.93
C ASP A 65 -20.01 -13.77 4.79
N ARG A 66 -21.12 -13.20 5.28
CA ARG A 66 -21.37 -11.75 5.22
C ARG A 66 -20.37 -10.93 6.02
N THR A 67 -19.87 -11.46 7.13
CA THR A 67 -18.87 -10.81 7.97
C THR A 67 -17.54 -10.73 7.23
N PHE A 68 -17.13 -11.82 6.60
CA PHE A 68 -15.92 -11.86 5.78
C PHE A 68 -16.00 -10.91 4.57
N GLN A 69 -17.15 -10.88 3.89
CA GLN A 69 -17.39 -9.92 2.81
C GLN A 69 -17.26 -8.46 3.29
N GLY A 70 -17.75 -8.15 4.50
CA GLY A 70 -17.58 -6.85 5.14
C GLY A 70 -16.10 -6.50 5.35
N TYR A 71 -15.31 -7.43 5.89
CA TYR A 71 -13.87 -7.23 6.08
C TYR A 71 -13.11 -7.01 4.77
N MET A 72 -13.47 -7.76 3.73
CA MET A 72 -12.91 -7.59 2.38
C MET A 72 -13.24 -6.20 1.83
N LEU A 73 -14.51 -5.77 1.91
CA LEU A 73 -14.95 -4.47 1.41
C LEU A 73 -14.25 -3.33 2.17
N ASN A 74 -14.19 -3.39 3.50
CA ASN A 74 -13.45 -2.43 4.32
C ASN A 74 -11.99 -2.33 3.90
N SER A 75 -11.32 -3.46 3.67
CA SER A 75 -9.92 -3.48 3.23
C SER A 75 -9.71 -2.82 1.89
N VAL A 76 -10.59 -3.11 0.91
CA VAL A 76 -10.55 -2.47 -0.42
C VAL A 76 -10.79 -0.97 -0.29
N MET A 77 -11.82 -0.55 0.45
CA MET A 77 -12.16 0.86 0.63
C MET A 77 -11.03 1.63 1.33
N VAL A 78 -10.52 1.11 2.46
CA VAL A 78 -9.46 1.75 3.24
C VAL A 78 -8.16 1.80 2.45
N SER A 79 -7.74 0.70 1.83
CA SER A 79 -6.47 0.65 1.10
C SER A 79 -6.49 1.56 -0.14
N THR A 80 -7.62 1.58 -0.86
CA THR A 80 -7.79 2.45 -2.04
C THR A 80 -7.90 3.91 -1.65
N GLY A 81 -8.70 4.23 -0.63
CA GLY A 81 -8.83 5.59 -0.11
C GLY A 81 -7.50 6.14 0.38
N ASN A 82 -6.74 5.36 1.16
CA ASN A 82 -5.39 5.71 1.58
C ASN A 82 -4.47 5.92 0.37
N ALA A 83 -4.40 4.97 -0.56
CA ALA A 83 -3.47 5.04 -1.68
C ALA A 83 -3.69 6.28 -2.55
N VAL A 84 -4.96 6.61 -2.84
CA VAL A 84 -5.33 7.81 -3.60
C VAL A 84 -4.98 9.06 -2.81
N LEU A 85 -5.39 9.14 -1.53
CA LEU A 85 -5.13 10.31 -0.69
C LEU A 85 -3.62 10.58 -0.54
N VAL A 86 -2.85 9.55 -0.21
CA VAL A 86 -1.38 9.62 -0.07
C VAL A 86 -0.74 10.07 -1.36
N THR A 87 -1.11 9.49 -2.50
CA THR A 87 -0.51 9.84 -3.79
C THR A 87 -0.79 11.29 -4.18
N VAL A 88 -2.02 11.77 -3.96
CA VAL A 88 -2.40 13.17 -4.24
C VAL A 88 -1.63 14.12 -3.33
N LEU A 89 -1.60 13.87 -2.03
CA LEU A 89 -0.90 14.73 -1.07
C LEU A 89 0.62 14.72 -1.31
N ALA A 90 1.19 13.55 -1.59
CA ALA A 90 2.61 13.41 -1.89
C ALA A 90 2.98 14.14 -3.18
N LEU A 91 2.16 14.08 -4.22
CA LEU A 91 2.39 14.83 -5.47
C LEU A 91 2.45 16.34 -5.19
N LEU A 92 1.48 16.87 -4.44
CA LEU A 92 1.43 18.30 -4.11
C LEU A 92 2.62 18.72 -3.23
N ALA A 93 2.92 17.97 -2.17
CA ALA A 93 4.02 18.25 -1.26
C ALA A 93 5.37 18.19 -1.99
N THR A 94 5.57 17.16 -2.81
CA THR A 94 6.82 16.97 -3.55
C THR A 94 7.00 18.02 -4.63
N TYR A 95 5.94 18.37 -5.37
CA TYR A 95 6.00 19.47 -6.33
C TYR A 95 6.45 20.75 -5.62
N ALA A 96 5.87 21.06 -4.46
CA ALA A 96 6.26 22.24 -3.71
C ALA A 96 7.73 22.20 -3.24
N LEU A 97 8.19 21.08 -2.70
CA LEU A 97 9.57 20.87 -2.26
C LEU A 97 10.61 20.90 -3.40
N SER A 98 10.18 20.63 -4.63
CA SER A 98 11.07 20.47 -5.79
C SER A 98 11.08 21.70 -6.70
N ARG A 99 10.01 22.50 -6.71
CA ARG A 99 9.87 23.67 -7.59
C ARG A 99 9.94 25.02 -6.87
N TYR A 100 9.61 25.07 -5.58
CA TYR A 100 9.70 26.32 -4.81
C TYR A 100 10.93 26.31 -3.91
N ASP A 101 11.56 27.48 -3.79
CA ASP A 101 12.59 27.74 -2.78
C ASP A 101 11.94 28.02 -1.42
N LEU A 102 11.46 26.94 -0.80
CA LEU A 102 10.93 26.97 0.55
C LEU A 102 12.08 27.08 1.56
N VAL A 103 11.91 27.95 2.55
CA VAL A 103 12.85 28.08 3.66
C VAL A 103 12.91 26.74 4.42
N GLY A 104 14.08 26.12 4.46
CA GLY A 104 14.30 24.86 5.15
C GLY A 104 13.79 23.61 4.41
N LYS A 105 13.61 23.66 3.08
CA LYS A 105 13.11 22.52 2.27
C LYS A 105 13.81 21.19 2.56
N ASP A 106 15.13 21.20 2.72
CA ASP A 106 15.92 19.99 2.99
C ASP A 106 15.63 19.44 4.40
N ASN A 107 15.49 20.32 5.39
CA ASN A 107 15.14 19.92 6.76
C ASN A 107 13.71 19.38 6.83
N ILE A 108 12.77 19.98 6.10
CA ILE A 108 11.38 19.49 6.01
C ILE A 108 11.39 18.08 5.40
N PHE A 109 12.04 17.91 4.25
CA PHE A 109 12.13 16.63 3.57
C PHE A 109 12.79 15.55 4.45
N PHE A 110 13.93 15.87 5.06
CA PHE A 110 14.64 14.96 5.96
C PHE A 110 13.79 14.58 7.17
N THR A 111 13.18 15.57 7.84
CA THR A 111 12.33 15.32 9.01
C THR A 111 11.14 14.43 8.65
N THR A 112 10.46 14.71 7.53
CA THR A 112 9.37 13.86 7.02
C THR A 112 9.84 12.42 6.84
N LEU A 113 11.01 12.19 6.24
CA LEU A 113 11.52 10.84 6.03
C LEU A 113 11.86 10.12 7.33
N THR A 114 12.43 10.82 8.31
CA THR A 114 12.76 10.22 9.62
C THR A 114 11.53 9.71 10.37
N GLN A 115 10.36 10.30 10.16
CA GLN A 115 9.11 9.81 10.77
C GLN A 115 8.75 8.39 10.34
N ARG A 116 9.16 7.94 9.15
CA ARG A 116 8.93 6.56 8.67
C ARG A 116 9.77 5.53 9.41
N MET A 117 10.86 5.94 10.05
CA MET A 117 11.75 5.06 10.81
C MET A 117 11.20 4.75 12.21
N ALA A 118 10.26 5.56 12.69
CA ALA A 118 9.65 5.34 14.00
C ALA A 118 8.73 4.11 13.97
N PRO A 119 8.79 3.22 14.98
CA PRO A 119 7.95 2.04 15.02
C PRO A 119 6.48 2.43 15.24
N PRO A 120 5.54 2.02 14.36
CA PRO A 120 4.12 2.35 14.52
C PRO A 120 3.53 1.92 15.87
N ALA A 121 4.03 0.82 16.43
CA ALA A 121 3.65 0.29 17.74
C ALA A 121 3.78 1.32 18.88
N ALA A 122 4.79 2.19 18.84
CA ALA A 122 5.01 3.19 19.88
C ALA A 122 3.91 4.26 19.92
N PHE A 123 3.16 4.42 18.83
CA PHE A 123 2.10 5.43 18.70
C PHE A 123 0.71 4.88 18.97
N LEU A 124 0.55 3.57 19.27
CA LEU A 124 -0.76 2.94 19.44
C LEU A 124 -1.63 3.62 20.50
N LEU A 125 -1.10 3.76 21.73
CA LEU A 125 -1.85 4.37 22.82
C LEU A 125 -2.16 5.85 22.53
N PRO A 126 -1.19 6.70 22.12
CA PRO A 126 -1.49 8.07 21.71
C PRO A 126 -2.56 8.17 20.62
N LEU A 127 -2.47 7.37 19.56
CA LEU A 127 -3.42 7.41 18.45
C LEU A 127 -4.82 6.92 18.86
N PHE A 128 -4.88 5.89 19.70
CA PHE A 128 -6.14 5.41 20.27
C PHE A 128 -6.84 6.49 21.07
N LEU A 129 -6.12 7.17 21.98
CA LEU A 129 -6.68 8.29 22.76
C LEU A 129 -7.08 9.45 21.85
N LEU A 130 -6.28 9.73 20.83
CA LEU A 130 -6.56 10.81 19.89
C LEU A 130 -7.87 10.54 19.11
N TYR A 131 -8.09 9.31 18.63
CA TYR A 131 -9.31 8.96 17.89
C TYR A 131 -10.55 8.83 18.77
N THR A 132 -10.39 8.39 20.02
CA THR A 132 -11.51 8.15 20.95
C THR A 132 -11.86 9.36 21.81
N GLN A 133 -10.95 10.33 21.98
CA GLN A 133 -11.14 11.48 22.88
C GLN A 133 -11.05 12.82 22.15
N VAL A 134 -10.08 13.01 21.25
CA VAL A 134 -9.82 14.32 20.61
C VAL A 134 -10.64 14.49 19.33
N PHE A 135 -10.66 13.46 18.49
CA PHE A 135 -11.47 13.43 17.27
C PHE A 135 -12.85 12.80 17.50
N ALA A 136 -13.37 12.90 18.72
CA ALA A 136 -14.73 12.53 19.07
C ALA A 136 -15.55 13.80 19.30
N PHE A 137 -16.55 14.02 18.46
CA PHE A 137 -17.41 15.19 18.48
C PHE A 137 -18.87 14.78 18.71
N GLY A 138 -19.57 15.53 19.56
CA GLY A 138 -20.96 15.25 19.93
C GLY A 138 -21.12 14.28 21.11
N GLU A 139 -22.34 14.16 21.60
CA GLU A 139 -22.68 13.34 22.76
C GLU A 139 -23.82 12.35 22.46
N GLY A 140 -23.85 11.24 23.20
CA GLY A 140 -24.88 10.22 23.07
C GLY A 140 -24.94 9.58 21.68
N ARG A 141 -26.11 9.59 21.04
CA ARG A 141 -26.35 8.94 19.74
C ARG A 141 -25.85 9.75 18.54
N ALA A 142 -25.49 11.02 18.74
CA ALA A 142 -24.94 11.89 17.70
C ALA A 142 -23.41 11.98 17.76
N ARG A 143 -22.77 11.11 18.56
CA ARG A 143 -21.32 11.03 18.67
C ARG A 143 -20.73 10.56 17.33
N TRP A 144 -19.91 11.39 16.74
CA TRP A 144 -19.09 11.06 15.59
C TRP A 144 -17.64 11.04 16.05
N ASP A 145 -16.97 9.91 15.91
CA ASP A 145 -15.54 9.80 16.15
C ASP A 145 -14.83 9.06 15.02
N LEU A 146 -13.50 9.13 15.00
CA LEU A 146 -12.70 8.43 14.00
C LEU A 146 -12.42 6.97 14.37
N TYR A 147 -12.79 6.55 15.57
CA TYR A 147 -12.57 5.18 16.05
C TYR A 147 -13.54 4.21 15.35
N ASP A 148 -13.04 3.05 14.94
CA ASP A 148 -13.81 2.05 14.20
C ASP A 148 -14.51 2.61 12.94
N THR A 149 -13.88 3.57 12.25
CA THR A 149 -14.37 4.11 10.98
C THR A 149 -13.37 3.90 9.84
N GLN A 150 -13.87 3.70 8.62
CA GLN A 150 -13.00 3.55 7.44
C GLN A 150 -12.23 4.84 7.15
N ILE A 151 -12.85 6.02 7.37
CA ILE A 151 -12.20 7.32 7.20
C ILE A 151 -11.05 7.48 8.21
N GLY A 152 -11.28 7.09 9.47
CA GLY A 152 -10.23 7.08 10.49
C GLY A 152 -9.03 6.25 10.04
N LEU A 153 -9.24 5.01 9.58
CA LEU A 153 -8.15 4.18 9.07
C LEU A 153 -7.45 4.77 7.84
N ILE A 154 -8.19 5.37 6.89
CA ILE A 154 -7.61 6.02 5.71
C ILE A 154 -6.64 7.15 6.13
N LEU A 155 -7.07 8.00 7.06
CA LEU A 155 -6.25 9.12 7.56
C LEU A 155 -5.04 8.62 8.35
N LEU A 156 -5.23 7.60 9.17
CA LEU A 156 -4.16 6.97 9.93
C LEU A 156 -3.07 6.41 9.03
N TYR A 157 -3.45 5.59 8.05
CA TYR A 157 -2.50 5.02 7.10
C TYR A 157 -1.83 6.09 6.26
N CYS A 158 -2.55 7.18 5.96
CA CYS A 158 -1.98 8.32 5.25
C CYS A 158 -0.79 8.91 6.01
N VAL A 159 -0.91 9.11 7.32
CA VAL A 159 0.18 9.66 8.16
C VAL A 159 1.45 8.82 8.04
N PHE A 160 1.33 7.50 8.06
CA PHE A 160 2.49 6.60 7.99
C PHE A 160 3.02 6.42 6.57
N ASN A 161 2.17 6.43 5.55
CA ASN A 161 2.57 6.17 4.16
C ASN A 161 3.06 7.42 3.43
N LEU A 162 2.61 8.61 3.83
CA LEU A 162 2.94 9.88 3.17
C LEU A 162 4.45 10.15 3.09
N PRO A 163 5.28 9.89 4.13
CA PRO A 163 6.73 10.07 4.03
C PRO A 163 7.39 9.27 2.91
N PHE A 164 7.00 8.01 2.78
CA PHE A 164 7.53 7.12 1.75
C PHE A 164 7.11 7.58 0.35
N ALA A 165 5.85 7.99 0.20
CA ALA A 165 5.32 8.50 -1.05
C ALA A 165 6.00 9.81 -1.49
N ILE A 166 6.26 10.73 -0.56
CA ILE A 166 7.00 11.98 -0.82
C ILE A 166 8.43 11.66 -1.28
N TRP A 167 9.11 10.76 -0.57
CA TRP A 167 10.47 10.35 -0.94
C TRP A 167 10.55 9.74 -2.34
N LEU A 168 9.62 8.84 -2.67
CA LEU A 168 9.56 8.19 -3.96
C LEU A 168 9.28 9.19 -5.08
N LEU A 169 8.24 10.02 -4.93
CA LEU A 169 7.89 11.02 -5.94
C LEU A 169 8.96 12.11 -6.07
N LYS A 170 9.72 12.42 -5.02
CA LYS A 170 10.79 13.42 -5.10
C LYS A 170 11.86 13.03 -6.10
N GLY A 171 12.33 11.78 -6.05
CA GLY A 171 13.28 11.27 -7.03
C GLY A 171 12.77 11.34 -8.48
N ILE A 172 11.44 11.26 -8.67
CA ILE A 172 10.81 11.32 -10.00
C ILE A 172 10.66 12.78 -10.46
N ILE A 173 10.11 13.66 -9.62
CA ILE A 173 9.82 15.06 -9.98
C ILE A 173 11.12 15.87 -10.15
N ASP A 174 12.14 15.60 -9.33
CA ASP A 174 13.47 16.21 -9.50
C ASP A 174 14.13 15.81 -10.83
N GLY A 175 13.76 14.65 -11.39
CA GLY A 175 14.21 14.19 -12.71
C GLY A 175 13.51 14.85 -13.90
N ILE A 176 12.38 15.54 -13.67
CA ILE A 176 11.67 16.30 -14.71
C ILE A 176 12.35 17.68 -14.83
N PRO A 177 12.85 18.06 -16.03
CA PRO A 177 13.53 19.35 -16.22
C PRO A 177 12.65 20.54 -15.82
N VAL A 178 13.21 21.49 -15.06
CA VAL A 178 12.47 22.67 -14.56
C VAL A 178 12.11 23.63 -15.70
N GLU A 179 12.87 23.59 -16.79
CA GLU A 179 12.70 24.43 -17.98
C GLU A 179 11.35 24.18 -18.66
N LEU A 180 10.74 23.00 -18.48
CA LEU A 180 9.38 22.71 -18.95
C LEU A 180 8.33 23.55 -18.22
N ASP A 181 8.52 23.74 -16.92
CA ASP A 181 7.63 24.53 -16.08
C ASP A 181 7.78 26.01 -16.44
N GLU A 182 9.03 26.49 -16.61
CA GLU A 182 9.34 27.85 -17.03
C GLU A 182 8.76 28.19 -18.41
N ALA A 183 8.93 27.31 -19.40
CA ALA A 183 8.34 27.47 -20.72
C ALA A 183 6.81 27.60 -20.66
N ALA A 184 6.17 26.75 -19.85
CA ALA A 184 4.73 26.82 -19.65
C ALA A 184 4.28 28.12 -18.96
N TYR A 185 5.05 28.64 -18.02
CA TYR A 185 4.76 29.94 -17.39
C TYR A 185 4.90 31.10 -18.38
N VAL A 186 5.86 31.06 -19.31
CA VAL A 186 5.98 32.04 -20.40
C VAL A 186 4.77 32.00 -21.32
N ASP A 187 4.20 30.82 -21.56
CA ASP A 187 2.94 30.62 -22.32
C ASP A 187 1.68 31.00 -21.51
N GLY A 188 1.82 31.51 -20.28
CA GLY A 188 0.72 31.95 -19.42
C GLY A 188 0.01 30.83 -18.68
N ALA A 189 0.62 29.64 -18.57
CA ALA A 189 0.07 28.56 -17.76
C ALA A 189 0.09 28.90 -16.26
N THR A 190 -0.91 28.45 -15.51
CA THR A 190 -0.91 28.51 -14.05
C THR A 190 -0.26 27.26 -13.49
N THR A 191 0.17 27.29 -12.22
CA THR A 191 0.75 26.13 -11.53
C THR A 191 -0.13 24.88 -11.59
N SER A 192 -1.46 25.03 -11.46
CA SER A 192 -2.40 23.91 -11.59
C SER A 192 -2.40 23.32 -13.01
N MET A 193 -2.24 24.17 -14.03
CA MET A 193 -2.10 23.71 -15.42
C MET A 193 -0.78 22.97 -15.63
N VAL A 194 0.34 23.48 -15.09
CA VAL A 194 1.65 22.82 -15.14
C VAL A 194 1.58 21.45 -14.48
N ILE A 195 1.04 21.37 -13.25
CA ILE A 195 0.87 20.10 -12.54
C ILE A 195 0.06 19.11 -13.37
N ARG A 196 -1.11 19.52 -13.89
CA ARG A 196 -2.02 18.60 -14.61
C ARG A 196 -1.55 18.20 -16.00
N ARG A 197 -0.95 19.12 -16.76
CA ARG A 197 -0.62 18.93 -18.18
C ARG A 197 0.82 18.53 -18.43
N ILE A 198 1.73 18.77 -17.48
CA ILE A 198 3.16 18.49 -17.62
C ILE A 198 3.60 17.48 -16.58
N ILE A 199 3.50 17.83 -15.29
CA ILE A 199 4.04 16.97 -14.21
C ILE A 199 3.30 15.63 -14.13
N LEU A 200 1.98 15.64 -14.11
CA LEU A 200 1.16 14.43 -13.93
C LEU A 200 1.41 13.39 -15.05
N PRO A 201 1.39 13.72 -16.36
CA PRO A 201 1.69 12.73 -17.40
C PRO A 201 3.15 12.27 -17.40
N LEU A 202 4.12 13.15 -17.13
CA LEU A 202 5.54 12.78 -17.09
C LEU A 202 5.89 11.94 -15.86
N ALA A 203 5.25 12.21 -14.72
CA ALA A 203 5.40 11.45 -13.48
C ALA A 203 4.44 10.26 -13.40
N ALA A 204 3.59 10.00 -14.40
CA ALA A 204 2.54 8.98 -14.36
C ALA A 204 3.06 7.57 -13.99
N PRO A 205 4.20 7.07 -14.54
CA PRO A 205 4.74 5.78 -14.12
C PRO A 205 5.10 5.76 -12.63
N GLY A 206 5.67 6.86 -12.15
CA GLY A 206 6.04 7.04 -10.75
C GLY A 206 4.84 7.13 -9.81
N LEU A 207 3.80 7.88 -10.21
CA LEU A 207 2.53 7.95 -9.49
C LEU A 207 1.86 6.58 -9.40
N ALA A 208 1.91 5.77 -10.47
CA ALA A 208 1.39 4.41 -10.46
C ALA A 208 2.11 3.53 -9.42
N VAL A 209 3.45 3.59 -9.37
CA VAL A 209 4.24 2.86 -8.36
C VAL A 209 3.90 3.34 -6.95
N THR A 210 3.83 4.66 -6.73
CA THR A 210 3.46 5.23 -5.43
C THR A 210 2.08 4.77 -4.96
N LEU A 211 1.10 4.76 -5.86
CA LEU A 211 -0.26 4.33 -5.58
C LEU A 211 -0.30 2.83 -5.23
N ILE A 212 0.33 1.99 -6.03
CA ILE A 212 0.36 0.53 -5.80
C ILE A 212 1.06 0.21 -4.48
N LEU A 213 2.23 0.81 -4.21
CA LEU A 213 2.96 0.54 -2.97
C LEU A 213 2.20 1.05 -1.74
N SER A 214 1.58 2.24 -1.82
CA SER A 214 0.75 2.77 -0.73
C SER A 214 -0.48 1.89 -0.47
N TRP A 215 -1.08 1.34 -1.54
CA TRP A 215 -2.18 0.39 -1.44
C TRP A 215 -1.74 -0.91 -0.77
N VAL A 216 -0.62 -1.49 -1.21
CA VAL A 216 -0.06 -2.73 -0.63
C VAL A 216 0.30 -2.54 0.84
N PHE A 217 0.87 -1.40 1.23
CA PHE A 217 1.18 -1.13 2.63
C PHE A 217 -0.06 -0.99 3.50
N ALA A 218 -1.10 -0.31 3.02
CA ALA A 218 -2.37 -0.23 3.75
C ALA A 218 -3.10 -1.57 3.82
N TRP A 219 -3.07 -2.34 2.74
CA TRP A 219 -3.72 -3.65 2.68
C TRP A 219 -3.11 -4.64 3.67
N ASN A 220 -1.79 -4.61 3.84
CA ASN A 220 -1.06 -5.52 4.73
C ASN A 220 -0.94 -4.99 6.17
N GLU A 221 -1.46 -3.80 6.46
CA GLU A 221 -1.40 -3.26 7.81
C GLU A 221 -2.34 -4.05 8.73
N TYR A 222 -1.79 -4.54 9.83
CA TYR A 222 -2.49 -5.33 10.83
C TYR A 222 -2.54 -4.64 12.19
N LEU A 223 -1.41 -4.07 12.63
CA LEU A 223 -1.22 -3.64 14.03
C LEU A 223 -2.11 -2.45 14.38
N LEU A 224 -2.14 -1.45 13.50
CA LEU A 224 -2.97 -0.27 13.68
C LEU A 224 -4.44 -0.61 13.51
N ALA A 225 -4.81 -1.40 12.48
CA ALA A 225 -6.17 -1.89 12.31
C ALA A 225 -6.67 -2.66 13.54
N ALA A 226 -5.86 -3.57 14.09
CA ALA A 226 -6.26 -4.40 15.24
C ALA A 226 -6.53 -3.58 16.51
N THR A 227 -5.95 -2.38 16.61
CA THR A 227 -6.07 -1.52 17.79
C THR A 227 -7.15 -0.45 17.64
N LEU A 228 -7.39 0.03 16.41
CA LEU A 228 -8.28 1.16 16.12
C LEU A 228 -9.61 0.78 15.44
N THR A 229 -9.84 -0.52 15.22
CA THR A 229 -11.11 -1.04 14.70
C THR A 229 -11.70 -2.11 15.60
N ASN A 230 -13.01 -2.28 15.49
CA ASN A 230 -13.77 -3.26 16.24
C ASN A 230 -14.74 -4.01 15.33
N PHE A 231 -15.94 -3.49 15.08
CA PHE A 231 -16.96 -4.19 14.28
C PHE A 231 -17.17 -3.56 12.91
N GLU A 232 -17.20 -2.23 12.83
CA GLU A 232 -17.64 -1.50 11.63
C GLU A 232 -16.55 -1.39 10.56
N ALA A 233 -15.33 -1.01 10.95
CA ALA A 233 -14.24 -0.72 10.02
C ALA A 233 -13.17 -1.81 9.95
N ARG A 234 -13.40 -2.97 10.58
CA ARG A 234 -12.45 -4.07 10.65
C ARG A 234 -12.03 -4.55 9.25
N THR A 235 -10.72 -4.74 9.06
CA THR A 235 -10.11 -5.17 7.79
C THR A 235 -9.93 -6.69 7.73
N ILE A 236 -9.60 -7.20 6.55
CA ILE A 236 -9.40 -8.63 6.28
C ILE A 236 -8.16 -9.16 6.98
N THR A 237 -7.12 -8.34 7.12
CA THR A 237 -5.89 -8.70 7.84
C THR A 237 -6.15 -9.02 9.30
N THR A 238 -7.03 -8.25 9.95
CA THR A 238 -7.40 -8.48 11.35
C THR A 238 -8.50 -9.53 11.47
N GLY A 239 -9.49 -9.51 10.57
CA GLY A 239 -10.57 -10.49 10.53
C GLY A 239 -10.08 -11.93 10.33
N LEU A 240 -9.07 -12.15 9.48
CA LEU A 240 -8.47 -13.48 9.27
C LEU A 240 -7.77 -14.04 10.52
N ALA A 241 -7.26 -13.20 11.40
CA ALA A 241 -6.58 -13.66 12.62
C ALA A 241 -7.57 -14.20 13.66
N GLU A 242 -8.84 -13.81 13.59
CA GLU A 242 -9.91 -14.25 14.49
C GLU A 242 -10.78 -15.38 13.90
N PHE A 243 -10.54 -15.79 12.65
CA PHE A 243 -11.35 -16.74 11.88
C PHE A 243 -10.76 -18.16 11.84
#